data_AF-V3ZH90-F1
#
_entry.id   AF-V3ZH90-F1
#
_cell.length_a   1.000
_cell.length_b   1.000
_cell.length_c   1.000
_cell.angle_alpha   90.00
_cell.angle_beta   90.00
_cell.angle_gamma   90.00
#
_symmetry.space_group_name_H-M   'P 1'
#
loop_
_entity.id
_entity.type
_entity.pdbx_description
1 polymer ?
#
loop_
_entity_poly.entity_id
_entity_poly.type
_entity_poly.pdbx_seq_one_letter_code
_entity_poly.pdbx_strand_id
1 'polypeptide(L)'
;SVEYSGRASVEYSGRASVEYLGRASVEYSGRESVEYLGRASVEYLGRASVEYLGRASVEYSGRASVEYLGRASVDYSGKASVEYLGRASVEYLGRESVDYSGRASVEYLGRASVDYSGRASVEYLGRASVEYLGRGPLGHTLSLGSVII
;
A
#
# COMPACT_ATOMS: atom_id res chain seq x y z
N SER A 1 -2.80 -8.93 21.85
CA SER A 1 -1.61 -8.69 21.03
C SER A 1 -0.86 -10.00 20.91
N VAL A 2 -0.26 -10.29 19.76
CA VAL A 2 0.63 -11.44 19.57
C VAL A 2 1.93 -10.94 18.97
N GLU A 3 3.05 -11.43 19.45
CA GLU A 3 4.38 -11.05 18.98
C GLU A 3 5.11 -12.29 18.44
N TYR A 4 5.75 -12.14 17.29
CA TYR A 4 6.57 -13.18 16.69
C TYR A 4 7.97 -12.66 16.39
N SER A 5 8.97 -13.48 16.67
CA SER A 5 10.36 -13.23 16.28
C SER A 5 10.90 -14.38 15.45
N GLY A 6 11.60 -14.08 14.36
CA GLY A 6 12.27 -15.08 13.52
C GLY A 6 11.51 -15.36 12.22
N ARG A 7 11.27 -16.64 11.92
CA ARG A 7 10.52 -17.04 10.72
C ARG A 7 9.16 -17.62 11.13
N ALA A 8 8.08 -17.01 10.66
CA ALA A 8 6.72 -17.42 11.00
C ALA A 8 5.83 -17.57 9.75
N SER A 9 4.86 -18.48 9.84
CA SER A 9 3.72 -18.58 8.93
C SER A 9 2.47 -18.64 9.80
N VAL A 10 1.53 -17.72 9.61
CA VAL A 10 0.40 -17.56 10.55
C VAL A 10 -0.87 -17.20 9.80
N GLU A 11 -2.00 -17.68 10.32
CA GLU A 11 -3.34 -17.34 9.86
C GLU A 11 -4.14 -16.79 11.04
N TYR A 12 -4.87 -15.71 10.80
CA TYR A 12 -5.70 -15.07 11.80
C TYR A 12 -7.09 -14.76 11.27
N SER A 13 -8.10 -15.03 12.10
CA SER A 13 -9.46 -14.62 11.86
C SER A 13 -10.05 -13.84 13.04
N GLY A 14 -10.86 -12.83 12.74
CA GLY A 14 -11.59 -12.04 13.74
C GLY A 14 -10.93 -10.70 14.04
N ARG A 15 -10.54 -10.45 15.30
CA ARG A 15 -9.92 -9.19 15.71
C ARG A 15 -8.54 -9.45 16.29
N ALA A 16 -7.51 -8.92 15.66
CA ALA A 16 -6.13 -9.15 16.07
C ALA A 16 -5.33 -7.84 16.16
N SER A 17 -4.30 -7.88 17.01
CA SER A 17 -3.21 -6.91 17.02
C SER A 17 -1.91 -7.71 17.05
N VAL A 18 -1.05 -7.55 16.05
CA VAL A 18 0.08 -8.47 15.85
C VAL A 18 1.35 -7.70 15.48
N GLU A 19 2.48 -8.12 16.04
CA GLU A 19 3.81 -7.61 15.72
C GLU A 19 4.70 -8.75 15.22
N TYR A 20 5.46 -8.51 14.14
CA TYR A 20 6.43 -9.46 13.62
C TYR A 20 7.81 -8.83 13.45
N LEU A 21 8.80 -9.50 14.02
CA LEU A 21 10.22 -9.22 13.81
C LEU A 21 10.84 -10.36 12.98
N GLY A 22 11.26 -10.09 11.75
CA GLY A 22 12.01 -11.04 10.93
C GLY A 22 11.38 -11.36 9.58
N ARG A 23 11.03 -12.63 9.33
CA ARG A 23 10.45 -13.10 8.07
C ARG A 23 9.08 -13.73 8.31
N ALA A 24 8.04 -13.18 7.70
CA ALA A 24 6.69 -13.66 7.91
C ALA A 24 5.95 -13.91 6.58
N SER A 25 5.10 -14.94 6.58
CA SER A 25 4.03 -15.13 5.59
C SER A 25 2.72 -15.18 6.37
N VAL A 26 1.79 -14.27 6.14
CA VAL A 26 0.62 -14.13 7.03
C VAL A 26 -0.66 -13.90 6.23
N GLU A 27 -1.74 -14.54 6.67
CA GLU A 27 -3.09 -14.33 6.16
C GLU A 27 -4.00 -13.81 7.29
N TYR A 28 -4.75 -12.77 6.99
CA TYR A 28 -5.68 -12.14 7.93
C TYR A 28 -7.08 -12.02 7.35
N SER A 29 -8.06 -12.30 8.19
CA SER A 29 -9.47 -12.13 7.88
C SER A 29 -10.22 -11.44 9.02
N GLY A 30 -10.65 -10.20 8.83
CA GLY A 30 -11.47 -9.49 9.83
C GLY A 30 -11.09 -8.02 10.09
N ARG A 31 -10.67 -7.73 11.32
CA ARG A 31 -10.27 -6.40 11.79
C ARG A 31 -8.92 -6.45 12.49
N GLU A 32 -7.90 -5.90 11.85
CA GLU A 32 -6.52 -6.07 12.26
C GLU A 32 -5.77 -4.76 12.47
N SER A 33 -4.82 -4.79 13.39
CA SER A 33 -3.74 -3.80 13.52
C SER A 33 -2.42 -4.56 13.50
N VAL A 34 -1.53 -4.28 12.55
CA VAL A 34 -0.33 -5.12 12.37
C VAL A 34 0.91 -4.28 12.14
N GLU A 35 2.01 -4.68 12.77
CA GLU A 35 3.34 -4.10 12.57
C GLU A 35 4.32 -5.18 12.10
N TYR A 36 5.09 -4.87 11.06
CA TYR A 36 6.13 -5.75 10.53
C TYR A 36 7.48 -5.04 10.44
N LEU A 37 8.48 -5.62 11.09
CA LEU A 37 9.88 -5.24 10.96
C LEU A 37 10.64 -6.38 10.26
N GLY A 38 11.01 -6.18 9.00
CA GLY A 38 11.83 -7.12 8.23
C GLY A 38 11.31 -7.45 6.84
N ARG A 39 10.95 -8.71 6.59
CA ARG A 39 10.41 -9.19 5.30
C ARG A 39 9.06 -9.86 5.49
N ALA A 40 8.05 -9.41 4.76
CA ALA A 40 6.72 -9.96 4.88
C ALA A 40 6.10 -10.26 3.50
N SER A 41 5.32 -11.34 3.43
CA SER A 41 4.31 -11.58 2.40
C SER A 41 2.97 -11.67 3.12
N VAL A 42 2.01 -10.82 2.80
CA VAL A 42 0.79 -10.72 3.61
C VAL A 42 -0.45 -10.59 2.74
N GLU A 43 -1.51 -11.29 3.13
CA GLU A 43 -2.84 -11.17 2.56
C GLU A 43 -3.82 -10.71 3.64
N TYR A 44 -4.65 -9.71 3.33
CA TYR A 44 -5.68 -9.22 4.23
C TYR A 44 -7.04 -9.15 3.55
N LEU A 45 -8.03 -9.74 4.22
CA LEU A 45 -9.44 -9.62 3.89
C LEU A 45 -10.17 -8.88 5.01
N GLY A 46 -10.70 -7.69 4.74
CA GLY A 46 -11.53 -6.95 5.70
C GLY A 46 -11.04 -5.54 6.01
N ARG A 47 -10.71 -5.26 7.27
CA ARG A 47 -10.29 -3.92 7.72
C ARG A 47 -8.94 -3.98 8.42
N ALA A 48 -7.94 -3.35 7.86
CA ALA A 48 -6.59 -3.37 8.41
C ALA A 48 -6.03 -1.97 8.66
N SER A 49 -5.24 -1.83 9.71
CA SER A 49 -4.29 -0.74 9.92
C SER A 49 -2.90 -1.37 10.01
N VAL A 50 -1.99 -1.02 9.10
CA VAL A 50 -0.73 -1.77 8.98
C VAL A 50 0.48 -0.87 8.80
N GLU A 51 1.55 -1.21 9.50
CA GLU A 51 2.86 -0.57 9.37
C GLU A 51 3.90 -1.60 8.94
N TYR A 52 4.67 -1.28 7.90
CA TYR A 52 5.77 -2.10 7.42
C TYR A 52 7.07 -1.33 7.39
N LEU A 53 8.07 -1.88 8.06
CA LEU A 53 9.45 -1.41 8.06
C LEU A 53 10.34 -2.50 7.44
N GLY A 54 10.70 -2.33 6.16
CA GLY A 54 11.62 -3.23 5.45
C GLY A 54 11.17 -3.59 4.03
N ARG A 55 10.88 -4.87 3.78
CA ARG A 55 10.42 -5.37 2.47
C ARG A 55 9.09 -6.07 2.59
N ALA A 56 8.11 -5.68 1.78
CA ALA A 56 6.79 -6.29 1.81
C ALA A 56 6.29 -6.63 0.41
N SER A 57 5.57 -7.74 0.31
CA SER A 57 4.62 -8.03 -0.77
C SER A 57 3.25 -8.17 -0.12
N VAL A 58 2.28 -7.35 -0.52
CA VAL A 58 1.00 -7.32 0.20
C VAL A 58 -0.19 -7.28 -0.74
N GLU A 59 -1.19 -8.09 -0.43
CA GLU A 59 -2.49 -8.06 -1.08
C GLU A 59 -3.56 -7.67 -0.05
N TYR A 60 -4.39 -6.69 -0.39
CA TYR A 60 -5.50 -6.26 0.46
C TYR A 60 -6.80 -6.24 -0.32
N SER A 61 -7.82 -6.84 0.27
CA SER A 61 -9.21 -6.67 -0.15
C SER A 61 -10.05 -6.12 0.99
N GLY A 62 -10.56 -4.90 0.83
CA GLY A 62 -11.48 -4.27 1.78
C GLY A 62 -11.16 -2.81 2.10
N ARG A 63 -10.90 -2.50 3.37
CA ARG A 63 -10.52 -1.15 3.82
C ARG A 63 -9.18 -1.19 4.53
N ALA A 64 -8.25 -0.35 4.10
CA ALA A 64 -6.92 -0.33 4.67
C ALA A 64 -6.43 1.10 4.94
N SER A 65 -5.67 1.25 6.03
CA SER A 65 -4.79 2.38 6.29
C SER A 65 -3.39 1.82 6.45
N VAL A 66 -2.45 2.17 5.57
CA VAL A 66 -1.15 1.49 5.55
C VAL A 66 0.01 2.44 5.38
N GLU A 67 1.06 2.21 6.17
CA GLU A 67 2.33 2.91 6.08
C GLU A 67 3.44 1.91 5.72
N TYR A 68 4.25 2.27 4.73
CA TYR A 68 5.41 1.49 4.33
C TYR A 68 6.67 2.34 4.33
N LEU A 69 7.69 1.89 5.05
CA LEU A 69 9.04 2.41 4.95
C LEU A 69 9.98 1.31 4.43
N GLY A 70 10.50 1.51 3.22
CA GLY A 70 11.45 0.61 2.57
C GLY A 70 11.08 0.23 1.14
N ARG A 71 10.82 -1.07 0.89
CA ARG A 71 10.45 -1.58 -0.43
C ARG A 71 9.14 -2.34 -0.37
N ALA A 72 8.19 -1.98 -1.23
CA ALA A 72 6.90 -2.62 -1.27
C ALA A 72 6.48 -2.99 -2.70
N SER A 73 5.81 -4.14 -2.82
CA SER A 73 4.94 -4.49 -3.94
C SER A 73 3.56 -4.68 -3.36
N VAL A 74 2.56 -3.93 -3.83
CA VAL A 74 1.25 -3.95 -3.17
C VAL A 74 0.10 -3.92 -4.16
N ASP A 75 -0.90 -4.75 -3.90
CA ASP A 75 -2.15 -4.80 -4.65
C ASP A 75 -3.31 -4.50 -3.69
N TYR A 76 -4.09 -3.47 -3.99
CA TYR A 76 -5.23 -3.04 -3.18
C TYR A 76 -6.53 -3.10 -3.98
N SER A 77 -7.53 -3.77 -3.42
CA SER A 77 -8.91 -3.74 -3.87
C SER A 77 -9.83 -3.18 -2.78
N GLY A 78 -10.50 -2.05 -3.06
CA GLY A 78 -11.50 -1.46 -2.17
C GLY A 78 -11.22 0.00 -1.82
N LYS A 79 -11.04 0.29 -0.52
CA LYS A 79 -10.74 1.64 -0.02
C LYS A 79 -9.41 1.68 0.70
N ALA A 80 -8.50 2.54 0.26
CA ALA A 80 -7.17 2.64 0.85
C ALA A 80 -6.79 4.08 1.19
N SER A 81 -6.09 4.23 2.31
CA SER A 81 -5.26 5.40 2.62
C SER A 81 -3.84 4.87 2.79
N VAL A 82 -2.90 5.31 1.97
CA VAL A 82 -1.55 4.71 1.98
C VAL A 82 -0.46 5.76 1.95
N GLU A 83 0.58 5.55 2.74
CA GLU A 83 1.81 6.33 2.74
C GLU A 83 3.00 5.41 2.43
N TYR A 84 3.83 5.82 1.48
CA TYR A 84 5.06 5.09 1.16
C TYR A 84 6.28 6.00 1.21
N LEU A 85 7.27 5.56 2.00
CA LEU A 85 8.61 6.12 2.05
C LEU A 85 9.60 5.10 1.48
N GLY A 86 10.09 5.32 0.26
CA GLY A 86 11.14 4.48 -0.34
C GLY A 86 10.88 4.06 -1.78
N ARG A 87 10.73 2.75 -2.03
CA ARG A 87 10.47 2.19 -3.36
C ARG A 87 9.18 1.38 -3.37
N ALA A 88 8.26 1.71 -4.27
CA ALA A 88 6.99 1.04 -4.36
C ALA A 88 6.65 0.67 -5.81
N SER A 89 6.02 -0.50 -5.97
CA SER A 89 5.27 -0.90 -7.16
C SER A 89 3.86 -1.22 -6.69
N VAL A 90 2.85 -0.51 -7.18
CA VAL A 90 1.52 -0.59 -6.57
C VAL A 90 0.41 -0.58 -7.61
N GLU A 91 -0.58 -1.45 -7.42
CA GLU A 91 -1.84 -1.46 -8.15
C GLU A 91 -2.99 -1.15 -7.18
N TYR A 92 -3.85 -0.22 -7.57
CA TYR A 92 -5.05 0.13 -6.81
C TYR A 92 -6.30 -0.04 -7.66
N LEU A 93 -7.30 -0.70 -7.08
CA LEU A 93 -8.65 -0.79 -7.60
C LEU A 93 -9.64 -0.24 -6.57
N GLY A 94 -10.30 0.87 -6.86
CA GLY A 94 -11.41 1.39 -6.07
C GLY A 94 -11.34 2.87 -5.72
N ARG A 95 -11.19 3.18 -4.43
CA ARG A 95 -11.06 4.56 -3.93
C ARG A 95 -9.85 4.71 -3.04
N GLU A 96 -8.99 5.65 -3.37
CA GLU A 96 -7.68 5.72 -2.77
C GLU A 96 -7.21 7.15 -2.53
N SER A 97 -6.51 7.31 -1.42
CA SER A 97 -5.71 8.49 -1.08
C SER A 97 -4.30 8.00 -0.84
N VAL A 98 -3.33 8.51 -1.58
CA VAL A 98 -1.97 7.98 -1.50
C VAL A 98 -0.92 9.08 -1.48
N ASP A 99 0.00 9.01 -0.53
CA ASP A 99 1.24 9.80 -0.52
C ASP A 99 2.43 8.89 -0.82
N TYR A 100 3.29 9.34 -1.72
CA TYR A 100 4.55 8.68 -2.02
C TYR A 100 5.72 9.65 -1.90
N SER A 101 6.71 9.26 -1.11
CA SER A 101 8.04 9.86 -1.15
C SER A 101 9.10 8.84 -1.58
N GLY A 102 9.74 9.08 -2.72
CA GLY A 102 10.85 8.26 -3.22
C GLY A 102 10.72 7.85 -4.67
N ARG A 103 10.66 6.55 -4.95
CA ARG A 103 10.47 5.99 -6.31
C ARG A 103 9.22 5.12 -6.36
N ALA A 104 8.29 5.46 -7.24
CA ALA A 104 7.05 4.71 -7.40
C ALA A 104 6.79 4.32 -8.87
N SER A 105 6.20 3.14 -9.05
CA SER A 105 5.48 2.76 -10.27
C SER A 105 4.07 2.41 -9.84
N VAL A 106 3.06 3.13 -10.33
CA VAL A 106 1.69 2.99 -9.81
C VAL A 106 0.65 2.94 -10.91
N GLU A 107 -0.29 2.02 -10.78
CA GLU A 107 -1.49 1.93 -11.60
C GLU A 107 -2.73 2.12 -10.72
N TYR A 108 -3.66 2.96 -11.17
CA TYR A 108 -4.90 3.24 -10.48
C TYR A 108 -6.10 2.99 -11.38
N LEU A 109 -7.07 2.22 -10.86
CA LEU A 109 -8.37 2.02 -11.49
C LEU A 109 -9.48 2.45 -10.51
N GLY A 110 -10.10 3.59 -10.79
CA GLY A 110 -11.20 4.10 -9.96
C GLY A 110 -11.10 5.59 -9.62
N ARG A 111 -10.95 5.91 -8.33
CA ARG A 111 -10.91 7.29 -7.82
C ARG A 111 -9.70 7.51 -6.92
N ALA A 112 -8.75 8.28 -7.43
CA ALA A 112 -7.49 8.57 -6.76
C ALA A 112 -7.38 10.03 -6.31
N SER A 113 -6.84 10.25 -5.12
CA SER A 113 -6.14 11.49 -4.74
C SER A 113 -4.71 11.10 -4.44
N VAL A 114 -3.73 11.71 -5.13
CA VAL A 114 -2.34 11.26 -5.03
C VAL A 114 -1.37 12.41 -4.95
N ASP A 115 -0.47 12.34 -3.97
CA ASP A 115 0.64 13.25 -3.78
C ASP A 115 1.96 12.48 -3.99
N TYR A 116 2.82 13.01 -4.85
CA TYR A 116 4.11 12.39 -5.17
C TYR A 116 5.26 13.36 -4.91
N SER A 117 6.21 12.93 -4.10
CA SER A 117 7.52 13.54 -3.92
C SER A 117 8.63 12.61 -4.42
N GLY A 118 9.31 12.96 -5.51
CA GLY A 118 10.46 12.19 -6.02
C GLY A 118 10.34 11.73 -7.48
N ARG A 119 10.46 10.44 -7.77
CA ARG A 119 10.33 9.87 -9.12
C ARG A 119 9.13 8.95 -9.19
N ALA A 120 8.22 9.20 -10.13
CA ALA A 120 7.07 8.33 -10.34
C ALA A 120 6.90 8.00 -11.83
N SER A 121 6.37 6.81 -12.08
CA SER A 121 5.70 6.44 -13.32
C SER A 121 4.28 6.08 -12.92
N VAL A 122 3.29 6.76 -13.49
CA VAL A 122 1.90 6.60 -13.04
C VAL A 122 0.95 6.48 -14.21
N GLU A 123 0.04 5.52 -14.11
CA GLU A 123 -1.08 5.31 -15.03
C GLU A 123 -2.40 5.37 -14.26
N TYR A 124 -3.43 5.97 -14.88
CA TYR A 124 -4.73 6.18 -14.27
C TYR A 124 -5.85 5.83 -15.25
N LEU A 125 -6.80 5.02 -14.78
CA LEU A 125 -8.07 4.77 -15.41
C LEU A 125 -9.19 5.18 -14.46
N GLY A 126 -9.80 6.34 -14.70
CA GLY A 126 -10.91 6.86 -13.89
C GLY A 126 -10.77 8.34 -13.54
N ARG A 127 -11.07 8.69 -12.29
CA ARG A 127 -10.96 10.07 -11.79
C ARG A 127 -9.74 10.19 -10.90
N ALA A 128 -8.84 11.11 -11.23
CA ALA A 128 -7.66 11.37 -10.43
C ALA A 128 -7.53 12.87 -10.10
N SER A 129 -7.04 13.15 -8.90
CA SER A 129 -6.43 14.44 -8.53
C SER A 129 -4.99 14.14 -8.14
N VAL A 130 -4.04 14.79 -8.80
CA VAL A 130 -2.62 14.46 -8.65
C VAL A 130 -1.82 15.75 -8.42
N GLU A 131 -1.01 15.75 -7.36
CA GLU A 131 0.05 16.73 -7.12
C GLU A 131 1.42 16.06 -7.28
N TYR A 132 2.34 16.73 -7.98
CA TYR A 132 3.63 16.16 -8.31
C TYR A 132 4.81 17.09 -7.99
N LEU A 133 5.53 16.79 -6.93
CA LEU A 133 6.77 17.47 -6.53
C LEU A 133 7.99 16.61 -6.89
N GLY A 134 8.41 16.58 -8.17
CA GLY A 134 9.48 15.66 -8.56
C GLY A 134 9.94 15.67 -10.03
N ARG A 135 10.53 14.55 -10.47
CA ARG A 135 10.90 14.28 -11.87
C ARG A 135 10.43 12.89 -12.31
N GLY A 136 9.56 12.81 -13.32
CA GLY A 136 9.11 11.53 -13.90
C GLY A 136 8.20 11.73 -15.13
N PRO A 137 8.13 10.74 -16.04
CA PRO A 137 7.16 10.75 -17.12
C PRO A 137 5.75 10.46 -16.56
N LEU A 138 4.77 11.29 -16.91
CA LEU A 138 3.36 11.04 -16.61
C LEU A 138 2.74 10.33 -17.82
N GLY A 139 2.33 9.08 -17.65
CA GLY A 139 1.58 8.33 -18.65
C GLY A 139 0.11 8.72 -18.59
N HIS A 140 -0.39 9.47 -19.56
CA HIS A 140 -1.80 9.86 -19.63
C HIS A 140 -2.56 8.98 -20.60
N THR A 141 -3.24 7.96 -20.07
CA THR A 141 -4.21 7.14 -20.81
C THR A 141 -5.60 7.33 -20.19
N LEU A 142 -6.25 8.46 -20.54
CA LEU A 142 -7.66 8.77 -20.23
C LEU A 142 -7.96 9.10 -18.75
N SER A 143 -7.53 10.28 -18.30
CA SER A 143 -7.97 10.88 -17.03
C SER A 143 -9.09 11.91 -17.27
N LEU A 144 -10.21 11.76 -16.55
CA LEU A 144 -11.18 12.85 -16.31
C LEU A 144 -10.82 13.49 -14.97
N GLY A 145 -9.74 14.28 -14.95
CA GLY A 145 -9.16 14.81 -13.71
C GLY A 145 -8.27 16.02 -13.91
N SER A 146 -8.08 16.81 -12.85
CA SER A 146 -7.13 17.93 -12.83
C SER A 146 -5.78 17.41 -12.37
N VAL A 147 -4.74 17.70 -13.15
CA VAL A 147 -3.34 17.41 -12.80
C VAL A 147 -2.68 18.74 -12.48
N ILE A 148 -2.16 18.88 -11.25
CA ILE A 148 -1.38 20.04 -10.84
C ILE A 148 0.08 19.59 -10.75
N ILE A 149 0.95 20.25 -11.51
CA ILE A 149 2.40 19.98 -11.57
C ILE A 149 3.12 21.13 -10.88
#